data_AF-A0A562VDJ1-F1
#
_entry.id   AF-A0A562VDJ1-F1
#
_cell.length_a   1.000
_cell.length_b   1.000
_cell.length_c   1.000
_cell.angle_alpha   90.00
_cell.angle_beta   90.00
_cell.angle_gamma   90.00
#
_symmetry.space_group_name_H-M   'P 1'
#
loop_
_entity.id
_entity.type
_entity.pdbx_description
1 polymer ?
#
loop_
_entity_poly.entity_id
_entity_poly.type
_entity_poly.pdbx_seq_one_letter_code
_entity_poly.pdbx_strand_id
1 'polypeptide(L)'
;MYIEPMTREPTLWIGGAPGSGKTTAAATLAVRHGLHRYHADTRTWDHRARAVAAGNPHAIRWEELTPAQRLDRPLDDLFDMWLHEERADMIAHDAATSPTPLVVEGTPVIPRVTGRHAVWLLIEPALQRHRLTRRGVGDAHLRLYLHLGAHITAQVHAAAAPHITVTPDTTPGQVVAALETHFRDVLTHLPPVTPPMRAALTREANRAVALQYRQFCRRPWNDHTPDRLTAEFECECGGRDCRRVLRLPADHTGPIRAPGHTPVGNVGPPA
;
A
#
# COMPACT_ATOMS: atom_id res chain seq x y z
N MET A 1 -27.05 -12.15 -29.71
CA MET A 1 -25.70 -12.53 -29.26
C MET A 1 -25.40 -11.66 -28.05
N TYR A 2 -25.79 -12.14 -26.86
CA TYR A 2 -25.49 -11.45 -25.60
C TYR A 2 -24.03 -11.75 -25.27
N ILE A 3 -23.18 -10.73 -25.32
CA ILE A 3 -21.85 -10.81 -24.72
C ILE A 3 -22.10 -10.75 -23.22
N GLU A 4 -21.92 -11.86 -22.52
CA GLU A 4 -21.85 -11.86 -21.06
C GLU A 4 -20.88 -10.75 -20.64
N PRO A 5 -21.23 -9.87 -19.69
CA PRO A 5 -20.25 -8.91 -19.20
C PRO A 5 -19.10 -9.74 -18.66
N MET A 6 -17.93 -9.66 -19.30
CA MET A 6 -16.69 -10.22 -18.78
C MET A 6 -16.57 -9.66 -17.37
N THR A 7 -16.89 -10.47 -16.37
CA THR A 7 -16.84 -10.06 -14.97
C THR A 7 -15.40 -9.74 -14.70
N ARG A 8 -15.08 -8.44 -14.64
CA ARG A 8 -13.75 -7.97 -14.33
C ARG A 8 -13.30 -8.68 -13.05
N GLU A 9 -12.11 -9.28 -13.08
CA GLU A 9 -11.64 -10.07 -11.95
C GLU A 9 -11.65 -9.22 -10.66
N PRO A 10 -12.00 -9.82 -9.51
CA PRO A 10 -12.34 -9.07 -8.31
C PRO A 10 -11.13 -8.36 -7.69
N THR A 11 -11.37 -7.15 -7.19
CA THR A 11 -10.41 -6.38 -6.39
C THR A 11 -10.49 -6.80 -4.92
N LEU A 12 -9.35 -7.15 -4.34
CA LEU A 12 -9.18 -7.47 -2.91
C LEU A 12 -8.69 -6.23 -2.16
N TRP A 13 -9.40 -5.82 -1.11
CA TRP A 13 -9.10 -4.60 -0.36
C TRP A 13 -8.56 -4.92 1.03
N ILE A 14 -7.41 -4.34 1.37
CA ILE A 14 -6.75 -4.50 2.68
C ILE A 14 -6.52 -3.12 3.30
N GLY A 15 -7.37 -2.76 4.25
CA GLY A 15 -7.23 -1.54 5.04
C GLY A 15 -6.58 -1.76 6.40
N GLY A 16 -6.42 -0.68 7.16
CA GLY A 16 -5.91 -0.73 8.54
C GLY A 16 -4.83 0.29 8.85
N ALA A 17 -4.44 0.37 10.12
CA ALA A 17 -3.55 1.41 10.62
C ALA A 17 -2.08 1.26 10.15
N PRO A 18 -1.26 2.33 10.19
CA PRO A 18 0.18 2.21 10.04
C PRO A 18 0.77 1.24 11.08
N GLY A 19 1.66 0.33 10.64
CA GLY A 19 2.29 -0.66 11.52
C GLY A 19 1.52 -1.99 11.68
N SER A 20 0.31 -2.12 11.12
CA SER A 20 -0.49 -3.36 11.24
C SER A 20 0.02 -4.53 10.38
N GLY A 21 0.86 -4.27 9.36
CA GLY A 21 1.46 -5.31 8.52
C GLY A 21 0.82 -5.48 7.14
N LYS A 22 -0.07 -4.57 6.72
CA LYS A 22 -0.79 -4.61 5.43
C LYS A 22 0.13 -4.85 4.24
N THR A 23 1.13 -3.99 4.03
CA THR A 23 2.06 -4.08 2.89
C THR A 23 2.74 -5.45 2.82
N THR A 24 3.17 -5.99 3.96
CA THR A 24 3.78 -7.32 4.03
C THR A 24 2.79 -8.43 3.65
N ALA A 25 1.55 -8.35 4.11
CA ALA A 25 0.49 -9.30 3.79
C ALA A 25 0.08 -9.23 2.30
N ALA A 26 -0.20 -8.02 1.80
CA ALA A 26 -0.58 -7.76 0.42
C ALA A 26 0.53 -8.17 -0.56
N ALA A 27 1.80 -7.90 -0.23
CA ALA A 27 2.94 -8.37 -1.01
C ALA A 27 3.00 -9.89 -1.09
N THR A 28 2.77 -10.57 0.04
CA THR A 28 2.76 -12.04 0.10
C THR A 28 1.62 -12.62 -0.73
N LEU A 29 0.41 -12.04 -0.65
CA LEU A 29 -0.74 -12.46 -1.47
C LEU A 29 -0.47 -12.23 -2.96
N ALA A 30 0.03 -11.05 -3.33
CA ALA A 30 0.32 -10.71 -4.72
C ALA A 30 1.32 -11.69 -5.36
N VAL A 31 2.42 -11.99 -4.66
CA VAL A 31 3.40 -12.95 -5.16
C VAL A 31 2.81 -14.36 -5.20
N ARG A 32 2.09 -14.82 -4.17
CA ARG A 32 1.58 -16.20 -4.13
C ARG A 32 0.53 -16.51 -5.17
N HIS A 33 -0.35 -15.54 -5.44
CA HIS A 33 -1.56 -15.71 -6.24
C HIS A 33 -1.52 -14.93 -7.57
N GLY A 34 -0.41 -14.23 -7.86
CA GLY A 34 -0.22 -13.54 -9.14
C GLY A 34 -1.10 -12.31 -9.31
N LEU A 35 -1.28 -11.53 -8.25
CA LEU A 35 -2.10 -10.33 -8.27
C LEU A 35 -1.27 -9.11 -8.68
N HIS A 36 -1.86 -8.19 -9.44
CA HIS A 36 -1.41 -6.81 -9.46
C HIS A 36 -1.52 -6.23 -8.05
N ARG A 37 -0.62 -5.30 -7.72
CA ARG A 37 -0.61 -4.67 -6.39
C ARG A 37 -0.70 -3.17 -6.50
N TYR A 38 -1.76 -2.63 -5.90
CA TYR A 38 -1.89 -1.20 -5.66
C TYR A 38 -1.55 -0.89 -4.20
N HIS A 39 -0.46 -0.18 -3.99
CA HIS A 39 -0.06 0.31 -2.67
C HIS A 39 -0.39 1.82 -2.58
N ALA A 40 -1.31 2.19 -1.71
CA ALA A 40 -1.76 3.59 -1.61
C ALA A 40 -0.61 4.57 -1.31
N ASP A 41 0.40 4.15 -0.53
CA ASP A 41 1.49 5.05 -0.17
C ASP A 41 2.40 5.38 -1.36
N THR A 42 2.44 4.54 -2.41
CA THR A 42 3.16 4.86 -3.67
C THR A 42 2.42 5.84 -4.57
N ARG A 43 1.21 6.25 -4.18
CA ARG A 43 0.40 7.24 -4.88
C ARG A 43 0.22 8.53 -4.11
N THR A 44 0.87 8.66 -2.95
CA THR A 44 0.67 9.80 -2.03
C THR A 44 0.87 11.15 -2.73
N TRP A 45 1.94 11.29 -3.52
CA TRP A 45 2.26 12.58 -4.16
C TRP A 45 1.44 12.85 -5.42
N ASP A 46 1.07 11.79 -6.15
CA ASP A 46 0.13 11.88 -7.26
C ASP A 46 -1.25 12.34 -6.75
N HIS A 47 -1.78 11.67 -5.74
CA HIS A 47 -3.04 12.03 -5.10
C HIS A 47 -3.02 13.45 -4.53
N ARG A 48 -1.89 13.85 -3.92
CA ARG A 48 -1.68 15.22 -3.45
C ARG A 48 -1.79 16.23 -4.61
N ALA A 49 -1.16 15.95 -5.74
CA ALA A 49 -1.23 16.83 -6.91
C ALA A 49 -2.66 16.94 -7.45
N ARG A 50 -3.42 15.84 -7.51
CA ARG A 50 -4.84 15.86 -7.89
C ARG A 50 -5.69 16.66 -6.93
N ALA A 51 -5.47 16.51 -5.62
CA ALA A 51 -6.19 17.25 -4.59
C ALA A 51 -5.92 18.77 -4.70
N VAL A 52 -4.67 19.17 -4.94
CA VAL A 52 -4.31 20.58 -5.20
C VAL A 52 -5.00 21.10 -6.46
N ALA A 53 -4.96 20.33 -7.56
CA ALA A 53 -5.62 20.72 -8.82
C ALA A 53 -7.14 20.84 -8.67
N ALA A 54 -7.75 20.07 -7.78
CA ALA A 54 -9.16 20.16 -7.43
C ALA A 54 -9.49 21.28 -6.42
N GLY A 55 -8.51 22.08 -6.00
CA GLY A 55 -8.72 23.19 -5.07
C GLY A 55 -8.92 22.77 -3.61
N ASN A 56 -8.53 21.56 -3.21
CA ASN A 56 -8.67 21.13 -1.81
C ASN A 56 -7.78 22.01 -0.90
N PRO A 57 -8.35 22.72 0.09
CA PRO A 57 -7.62 23.68 0.90
C PRO A 57 -6.54 23.03 1.76
N HIS A 58 -6.79 21.84 2.30
CA HIS A 58 -5.81 21.10 3.11
C HIS A 58 -4.63 20.59 2.26
N ALA A 59 -4.90 20.23 1.00
CA ALA A 59 -3.87 19.85 0.03
C ALA A 59 -2.97 21.01 -0.34
N ILE A 60 -3.55 22.18 -0.65
CA ILE A 60 -2.83 23.42 -0.96
C ILE A 60 -1.98 23.82 0.24
N ARG A 61 -2.58 23.88 1.43
CA ARG A 61 -1.89 24.25 2.67
C ARG A 61 -0.70 23.33 2.95
N TRP A 62 -0.83 22.03 2.75
CA TRP A 62 0.29 21.09 2.91
C TRP A 62 1.49 21.52 2.07
N GLU A 63 1.26 21.91 0.81
CA GLU A 63 2.32 22.28 -0.14
C GLU A 63 2.97 23.63 0.13
N GLU A 64 2.27 24.55 0.79
CA GLU A 64 2.80 25.85 1.20
C GLU A 64 3.71 25.75 2.43
N LEU A 65 3.57 24.70 3.23
CA LEU A 65 4.34 24.50 4.46
C LEU A 65 5.60 23.66 4.22
N THR A 66 6.69 24.02 4.88
CA THR A 66 7.87 23.15 4.98
C THR A 66 7.58 21.93 5.85
N PRO A 67 8.35 20.83 5.76
CA PRO A 67 8.19 19.68 6.65
C PRO A 67 8.18 20.05 8.13
N ALA A 68 9.09 20.91 8.59
CA ALA A 68 9.12 21.36 9.99
C ALA A 68 7.83 22.09 10.39
N GLN A 69 7.37 23.02 9.56
CA GLN A 69 6.13 23.78 9.82
C GLN A 69 4.88 22.90 9.86
N ARG A 70 4.86 21.75 9.16
CA ARG A 70 3.76 20.77 9.25
C ARG A 70 3.75 20.07 10.59
N LEU A 71 4.93 19.68 11.09
CA LEU A 71 5.05 18.94 12.36
C LEU A 71 4.70 19.79 13.58
N ASP A 72 4.80 21.11 13.46
CA ASP A 72 4.38 22.07 14.49
C ASP A 72 2.87 22.35 14.48
N ARG A 73 2.11 21.84 13.49
CA ARG A 73 0.66 22.04 13.44
C ARG A 73 -0.06 21.22 14.52
N PRO A 74 -1.22 21.72 15.00
CA PRO A 74 -2.13 20.90 15.79
C PRO A 74 -2.44 19.58 15.09
N LEU A 75 -2.68 18.53 15.89
CA LEU A 75 -2.88 17.17 15.37
C LEU A 75 -4.03 17.09 14.37
N ASP A 76 -5.14 17.78 14.63
CA ASP A 76 -6.32 17.78 13.76
C ASP A 76 -6.02 18.45 12.41
N ASP A 77 -5.32 19.59 12.42
CA ASP A 77 -4.88 20.26 11.17
C ASP A 77 -3.91 19.37 10.37
N LEU A 78 -2.99 18.66 11.05
CA LEU A 78 -2.11 17.69 10.41
C LEU A 78 -2.89 16.47 9.84
N PHE A 79 -3.93 16.03 10.54
CA PHE A 79 -4.81 14.95 10.12
C PHE A 79 -5.60 15.32 8.87
N ASP A 80 -6.22 16.50 8.85
CA ASP A 80 -6.95 17.00 7.68
C ASP A 80 -6.01 17.15 6.48
N MET A 81 -4.82 17.74 6.70
CA MET A 81 -3.80 17.82 5.65
C MET A 81 -3.25 16.46 5.21
N TRP A 82 -3.46 15.37 5.96
CA TRP A 82 -3.07 14.03 5.51
C TRP A 82 -3.97 13.50 4.38
N LEU A 83 -5.17 14.06 4.23
CA LEU A 83 -6.18 13.70 3.22
C LEU A 83 -6.62 12.23 3.33
N HIS A 84 -6.89 11.76 4.56
CA HIS A 84 -7.25 10.35 4.78
C HIS A 84 -8.51 9.96 4.02
N GLU A 85 -9.56 10.78 4.07
CA GLU A 85 -10.83 10.47 3.41
C GLU A 85 -10.80 10.82 1.92
N GLU A 86 -10.21 11.94 1.53
CA GLU A 86 -10.18 12.37 0.12
C GLU A 86 -9.31 11.45 -0.74
N ARG A 87 -8.25 10.88 -0.15
CA ARG A 87 -7.45 9.86 -0.84
C ARG A 87 -8.23 8.55 -1.03
N ALA A 88 -9.24 8.27 -0.22
CA ALA A 88 -10.02 7.04 -0.36
C ALA A 88 -10.77 6.97 -1.69
N ASP A 89 -11.46 8.05 -2.08
CA ASP A 89 -12.18 8.12 -3.36
C ASP A 89 -11.22 8.04 -4.56
N MET A 90 -10.07 8.67 -4.39
CA MET A 90 -8.94 8.64 -5.32
C MET A 90 -8.35 7.24 -5.52
N ILE A 91 -8.20 6.45 -4.45
CA ILE A 91 -7.78 5.06 -4.51
C ILE A 91 -8.85 4.21 -5.20
N ALA A 92 -10.12 4.43 -4.88
CA ALA A 92 -11.22 3.70 -5.49
C ALA A 92 -11.30 3.91 -7.00
N HIS A 93 -11.11 5.16 -7.45
CA HIS A 93 -11.01 5.49 -8.85
C HIS A 93 -9.84 4.77 -9.54
N ASP A 94 -8.64 4.82 -8.97
CA ASP A 94 -7.46 4.18 -9.57
C ASP A 94 -7.62 2.64 -9.63
N ALA A 95 -8.17 2.03 -8.58
CA ALA A 95 -8.44 0.60 -8.55
C ALA A 95 -9.45 0.20 -9.63
N ALA A 96 -10.49 1.01 -9.82
CA ALA A 96 -11.49 0.83 -10.89
C ALA A 96 -10.92 1.02 -12.30
N THR A 97 -9.67 1.46 -12.49
CA THR A 97 -9.02 1.52 -13.81
C THR A 97 -7.78 0.65 -13.90
N SER A 98 -7.41 -0.03 -12.81
CA SER A 98 -6.21 -0.88 -12.75
C SER A 98 -6.46 -2.26 -13.36
N PRO A 99 -5.39 -2.94 -13.86
CA PRO A 99 -5.45 -4.34 -14.26
C PRO A 99 -5.89 -5.24 -13.09
N THR A 100 -6.63 -6.30 -13.42
CA THR A 100 -7.14 -7.29 -12.47
C THR A 100 -6.60 -8.67 -12.82
N PRO A 101 -6.35 -9.56 -11.85
CA PRO A 101 -6.77 -9.49 -10.45
C PRO A 101 -5.89 -8.55 -9.62
N LEU A 102 -6.48 -7.81 -8.68
CA LEU A 102 -5.82 -6.70 -7.99
C LEU A 102 -5.95 -6.84 -6.48
N VAL A 103 -4.86 -6.64 -5.74
CA VAL A 103 -4.90 -6.33 -4.31
C VAL A 103 -4.58 -4.85 -4.08
N VAL A 104 -5.51 -4.15 -3.45
CA VAL A 104 -5.39 -2.76 -3.01
C VAL A 104 -5.11 -2.74 -1.53
N GLU A 105 -4.03 -2.07 -1.12
CA GLU A 105 -3.71 -1.89 0.29
C GLU A 105 -3.33 -0.45 0.61
N GLY A 106 -3.72 0.01 1.79
CA GLY A 106 -3.33 1.34 2.25
C GLY A 106 -3.99 1.76 3.54
N THR A 107 -3.40 2.76 4.19
CA THR A 107 -4.03 3.43 5.34
C THR A 107 -5.35 4.13 4.93
N PRO A 108 -5.43 4.85 3.80
CA PRO A 108 -6.68 5.50 3.34
C PRO A 108 -7.71 4.54 2.71
N VAL A 109 -7.54 3.23 2.81
CA VAL A 109 -8.56 2.26 2.41
C VAL A 109 -9.59 2.17 3.54
N ILE A 110 -10.73 2.84 3.35
CA ILE A 110 -11.81 2.95 4.33
C ILE A 110 -13.06 2.18 3.87
N PRO A 111 -13.92 1.68 4.77
CA PRO A 111 -15.06 0.84 4.40
C PRO A 111 -16.00 1.44 3.34
N ARG A 112 -16.19 2.76 3.36
CA ARG A 112 -17.08 3.49 2.43
C ARG A 112 -16.76 3.27 0.95
N VAL A 113 -15.48 3.09 0.59
CA VAL A 113 -15.04 3.10 -0.81
C VAL A 113 -14.70 1.70 -1.35
N THR A 114 -14.91 0.67 -0.54
CA THR A 114 -14.54 -0.71 -0.87
C THR A 114 -15.74 -1.56 -1.29
N GLY A 115 -15.47 -2.66 -1.99
CA GLY A 115 -16.48 -3.67 -2.34
C GLY A 115 -16.58 -4.81 -1.32
N ARG A 116 -17.24 -5.90 -1.73
CA ARG A 116 -17.47 -7.11 -0.90
C ARG A 116 -16.19 -7.76 -0.38
N HIS A 117 -15.12 -7.78 -1.18
CA HIS A 117 -13.87 -8.45 -0.83
C HIS A 117 -12.93 -7.48 -0.10
N ALA A 118 -13.29 -7.10 1.13
CA ALA A 118 -12.55 -6.13 1.92
C ALA A 118 -12.37 -6.56 3.38
N VAL A 119 -11.17 -6.33 3.91
CA VAL A 119 -10.82 -6.66 5.29
C VAL A 119 -9.82 -5.65 5.86
N TRP A 120 -9.96 -5.33 7.15
CA TRP A 120 -9.09 -4.38 7.84
C TRP A 120 -8.21 -5.07 8.87
N LEU A 121 -6.93 -4.70 8.93
CA LEU A 121 -6.02 -5.12 9.99
C LEU A 121 -6.05 -4.11 11.14
N LEU A 122 -6.75 -4.46 12.22
CA LEU A 122 -6.83 -3.65 13.43
C LEU A 122 -5.74 -4.07 14.40
N ILE A 123 -4.79 -3.17 14.66
CA ILE A 123 -3.63 -3.43 15.52
C ILE A 123 -3.88 -2.86 16.91
N GLU A 124 -3.51 -3.61 17.95
CA GLU A 124 -3.57 -3.11 19.30
C GLU A 124 -2.70 -1.84 19.49
N PRO A 125 -3.19 -0.79 20.17
CA PRO A 125 -2.48 0.49 20.24
C PRO A 125 -1.05 0.41 20.82
N ALA A 126 -0.84 -0.43 21.84
CA ALA A 126 0.49 -0.62 22.44
C ALA A 126 1.47 -1.27 21.46
N LEU A 127 1.01 -2.28 20.73
CA LEU A 127 1.80 -2.93 19.68
C LEU A 127 2.06 -1.98 18.50
N GLN A 128 1.07 -1.19 18.12
CA GLN A 128 1.21 -0.18 17.06
C GLN A 128 2.32 0.80 17.42
N ARG A 129 2.27 1.39 18.62
CA ARG A 129 3.32 2.28 19.12
C ARG A 129 4.69 1.61 19.08
N HIS A 130 4.81 0.40 19.65
CA HIS A 130 6.07 -0.34 19.67
C HIS A 130 6.65 -0.54 18.26
N ARG A 131 5.83 -0.99 17.29
CA ARG A 131 6.28 -1.22 15.91
C ARG A 131 6.67 0.08 15.20
N LEU A 132 5.96 1.18 15.41
CA LEU A 132 6.27 2.46 14.80
C LEU A 132 7.54 3.09 15.40
N THR A 133 7.71 3.05 16.72
CA THR A 133 8.95 3.50 17.38
C THR A 133 10.16 2.69 16.89
N ARG A 134 10.02 1.36 16.76
CA ARG A 134 11.08 0.51 16.21
C ARG A 134 11.46 0.83 14.75
N ARG A 135 10.56 1.45 14.00
CA ARG A 135 10.82 1.92 12.62
C ARG A 135 11.50 3.29 12.59
N GLY A 136 11.76 3.91 13.74
CA GLY A 136 12.34 5.25 13.83
C GLY A 136 11.37 6.36 13.44
N VAL A 137 10.06 6.12 13.55
CA VAL A 137 9.05 7.17 13.28
C VAL A 137 9.17 8.25 14.36
N GLY A 138 9.43 9.49 13.94
CA GLY A 138 9.53 10.64 14.85
C GLY A 138 8.20 10.99 15.53
N ASP A 139 8.27 11.67 16.68
CA ASP A 139 7.14 11.84 17.61
C ASP A 139 5.87 12.45 17.00
N ALA A 140 6.01 13.49 16.16
CA ALA A 140 4.87 14.11 15.50
C ALA A 140 4.13 13.14 14.56
N HIS A 141 4.86 12.36 13.75
CA HIS A 141 4.28 11.33 12.90
C HIS A 141 3.73 10.15 13.72
N LEU A 142 4.38 9.79 14.83
CA LEU A 142 3.89 8.76 15.73
C LEU A 142 2.51 9.13 16.30
N ARG A 143 2.34 10.38 16.74
CA ARG A 143 1.04 10.90 17.21
C ARG A 143 -0.02 10.82 16.12
N LEU A 144 0.30 11.28 14.91
CA LEU A 144 -0.60 11.20 13.75
C LEU A 144 -1.00 9.75 13.43
N TYR A 145 -0.05 8.82 13.40
CA TYR A 145 -0.30 7.43 13.04
C TYR A 145 -1.11 6.67 14.10
N LEU A 146 -0.92 6.99 15.38
CA LEU A 146 -1.76 6.46 16.45
C LEU A 146 -3.19 7.03 16.37
N HIS A 147 -3.33 8.32 16.07
CA HIS A 147 -4.63 8.95 15.85
C HIS A 147 -5.37 8.33 14.65
N LEU A 148 -4.69 8.17 13.51
CA LEU A 148 -5.20 7.43 12.34
C LEU A 148 -5.62 6.01 12.71
N GLY A 149 -4.84 5.32 13.56
CA GLY A 149 -5.19 3.96 14.00
C GLY A 149 -6.51 3.91 14.76
N ALA A 150 -6.71 4.84 15.70
CA ALA A 150 -7.96 4.96 16.45
C ALA A 150 -9.14 5.33 15.52
N HIS A 151 -8.94 6.29 14.62
CA HIS A 151 -9.94 6.72 13.65
C HIS A 151 -10.39 5.57 12.74
N ILE A 152 -9.44 4.83 12.15
CA ILE A 152 -9.74 3.67 11.29
C ILE A 152 -10.48 2.58 12.08
N THR A 153 -10.07 2.32 13.32
CA THR A 153 -10.73 1.35 14.19
C THR A 153 -12.20 1.73 14.42
N ALA A 154 -12.46 3.00 14.72
CA ALA A 154 -13.82 3.51 14.89
C ALA A 154 -14.65 3.38 13.61
N GLN A 155 -14.09 3.74 12.44
CA GLN A 155 -14.78 3.60 11.15
C GLN A 155 -15.12 2.13 10.83
N VAL A 156 -14.19 1.21 11.06
CA VAL A 156 -14.38 -0.22 10.81
C VAL A 156 -15.48 -0.79 11.72
N HIS A 157 -15.48 -0.42 13.00
CA HIS A 157 -16.54 -0.84 13.92
C HIS A 157 -17.90 -0.23 13.57
N ALA A 158 -17.96 1.06 13.25
CA ALA A 158 -19.19 1.74 12.87
C ALA A 158 -19.82 1.14 11.60
N ALA A 159 -19.00 0.70 10.65
CA ALA A 159 -19.45 0.04 9.44
C ALA A 159 -19.71 -1.48 9.60
N ALA A 160 -19.47 -2.04 10.79
CA ALA A 160 -19.45 -3.49 11.03
C ALA A 160 -18.60 -4.26 9.99
N ALA A 161 -17.49 -3.67 9.56
CA ALA A 161 -16.69 -4.19 8.47
C ALA A 161 -15.80 -5.39 8.92
N PRO A 162 -15.52 -6.37 8.03
CA PRO A 162 -14.68 -7.51 8.36
C PRO A 162 -13.28 -7.08 8.78
N HIS A 163 -12.75 -7.64 9.87
CA HIS A 163 -11.41 -7.29 10.32
C HIS A 163 -10.67 -8.46 10.95
N ILE A 164 -9.35 -8.32 10.98
CA ILE A 164 -8.42 -9.21 11.67
C ILE A 164 -7.71 -8.39 12.75
N THR A 165 -7.83 -8.83 14.00
CA THR A 165 -7.09 -8.23 15.10
C THR A 165 -5.64 -8.70 15.09
N VAL A 166 -4.72 -7.74 15.18
CA VAL A 166 -3.27 -7.97 15.20
C VAL A 166 -2.76 -7.70 16.61
N THR A 167 -2.47 -8.79 17.32
CA THR A 167 -1.94 -8.83 18.68
C THR A 167 -0.42 -9.12 18.67
N PRO A 168 0.28 -9.02 19.82
CA PRO A 168 1.70 -9.36 19.90
C PRO A 168 2.03 -10.79 19.46
N ASP A 169 1.11 -11.74 19.68
CA ASP A 169 1.26 -13.14 19.30
C ASP A 169 0.89 -13.41 17.83
N THR A 170 0.33 -12.43 17.14
CA THR A 170 -0.08 -12.57 15.74
C THR A 170 1.15 -12.47 14.82
N THR A 171 1.53 -13.60 14.22
CA THR A 171 2.62 -13.67 13.26
C THR A 171 2.20 -13.19 11.87
N PRO A 172 3.13 -12.72 11.02
CA PRO A 172 2.82 -12.38 9.63
C PRO A 172 2.21 -13.54 8.83
N GLY A 173 2.58 -14.79 9.14
CA GLY A 173 2.03 -15.97 8.49
C GLY A 173 0.56 -16.21 8.83
N GLN A 174 0.17 -16.01 10.10
CA GLN A 174 -1.23 -16.10 10.52
C GLN A 174 -2.10 -15.03 9.86
N VAL A 175 -1.60 -13.80 9.74
CA VAL A 175 -2.32 -12.73 9.02
C VAL A 175 -2.56 -13.15 7.57
N VAL A 176 -1.54 -13.63 6.87
CA VAL A 176 -1.69 -14.08 5.47
C VAL A 176 -2.68 -15.23 5.36
N ALA A 177 -2.61 -16.24 6.24
CA ALA A 177 -3.54 -17.36 6.22
C ALA A 177 -5.00 -16.95 6.49
N ALA A 178 -5.21 -15.98 7.38
CA ALA A 178 -6.54 -15.40 7.64
C ALA A 178 -7.08 -14.63 6.42
N LEU A 179 -6.23 -13.85 5.74
CA LEU A 179 -6.59 -13.18 4.50
C LEU A 179 -6.90 -14.16 3.37
N GLU A 180 -6.09 -15.21 3.20
CA GLU A 180 -6.34 -16.27 2.21
C GLU A 180 -7.66 -17.01 2.49
N THR A 181 -8.01 -17.18 3.76
CA THR A 181 -9.30 -17.74 4.17
C THR A 181 -10.45 -16.79 3.84
N HIS A 182 -10.30 -15.51 4.14
CA HIS A 182 -11.33 -14.49 3.87
C HIS A 182 -11.59 -14.30 2.37
N PHE A 183 -10.53 -14.32 1.55
CA PHE A 183 -10.61 -14.15 0.10
C PHE A 183 -10.70 -15.47 -0.67
N ARG A 184 -11.02 -16.59 0.00
CA ARG A 184 -10.96 -17.92 -0.60
C ARG A 184 -11.80 -18.02 -1.88
N ASP A 185 -13.00 -17.45 -1.87
CA ASP A 185 -13.93 -17.49 -3.01
C ASP A 185 -13.35 -16.84 -4.28
N VAL A 186 -12.48 -15.84 -4.11
CA VAL A 186 -11.73 -15.26 -5.22
C VAL A 186 -10.50 -16.10 -5.55
N LEU A 187 -9.64 -16.35 -4.55
CA LEU A 187 -8.29 -16.87 -4.77
C LEU A 187 -8.28 -18.26 -5.40
N THR A 188 -9.30 -19.08 -5.15
CA THR A 188 -9.39 -20.44 -5.73
C THR A 188 -9.72 -20.46 -7.23
N HIS A 189 -10.20 -19.33 -7.78
CA HIS A 189 -10.62 -19.24 -9.18
C HIS A 189 -9.62 -18.45 -10.06
N LEU A 190 -8.51 -17.98 -9.47
CA LEU A 190 -7.51 -17.24 -10.21
C LEU A 190 -6.73 -18.13 -11.18
N PRO A 191 -6.31 -17.59 -12.34
CA PRO A 191 -5.49 -18.33 -13.28
C PRO A 191 -4.12 -18.69 -12.67
N PRO A 192 -3.51 -19.80 -13.09
CA PRO A 192 -2.19 -20.18 -12.61
C PRO A 192 -1.14 -19.14 -13.05
N VAL A 193 -0.30 -18.71 -12.10
CA VAL A 193 0.76 -17.74 -12.35
C VAL A 193 2.14 -18.41 -12.45
N THR A 194 2.88 -18.08 -13.50
CA THR A 194 4.24 -18.58 -13.72
C THR A 194 5.29 -17.75 -12.97
N PRO A 195 6.52 -18.27 -12.72
CA PRO A 195 7.58 -17.46 -12.14
C PRO A 195 7.90 -16.15 -12.91
N PRO A 196 7.96 -16.14 -14.26
CA PRO A 196 8.16 -14.91 -15.02
C PRO A 196 7.06 -13.87 -14.78
N MET A 197 5.79 -14.29 -14.76
CA MET A 197 4.65 -13.41 -14.48
C MET A 197 4.76 -12.80 -13.08
N ARG A 198 5.09 -13.59 -12.05
CA ARG A 198 5.33 -13.06 -10.70
C ARG A 198 6.45 -12.03 -10.67
N ALA A 199 7.57 -12.30 -11.35
CA ALA A 199 8.68 -11.37 -11.44
C ALA A 199 8.27 -10.04 -12.11
N ALA A 200 7.45 -10.10 -13.17
CA ALA A 200 6.93 -8.92 -13.85
C ALA A 200 6.00 -8.08 -12.94
N LEU A 201 5.08 -8.72 -12.21
CA LEU A 201 4.19 -8.06 -11.24
C LEU A 201 4.96 -7.42 -10.08
N THR A 202 5.95 -8.13 -9.52
CA THR A 202 6.83 -7.55 -8.48
C THR A 202 7.61 -6.37 -9.02
N ARG A 203 8.11 -6.45 -10.26
CA ARG A 203 8.81 -5.33 -10.90
C ARG A 203 7.91 -4.11 -11.12
N GLU A 204 6.66 -4.33 -11.51
CA GLU A 204 5.66 -3.26 -11.59
C GLU A 204 5.49 -2.56 -10.23
N ALA A 205 5.33 -3.32 -9.16
CA ALA A 205 5.20 -2.78 -7.81
C ALA A 205 6.47 -2.01 -7.35
N ASN A 206 7.66 -2.53 -7.66
CA ASN A 206 8.94 -1.84 -7.40
C ASN A 206 9.04 -0.51 -8.16
N ARG A 207 8.59 -0.47 -9.42
CA ARG A 207 8.58 0.77 -10.21
C ARG A 207 7.64 1.82 -9.61
N ALA A 208 6.52 1.41 -9.03
CA ALA A 208 5.63 2.33 -8.30
C ALA A 208 6.33 2.94 -7.08
N VAL A 209 7.14 2.16 -6.34
CA VAL A 209 7.97 2.68 -5.24
C VAL A 209 8.97 3.73 -5.76
N ALA A 210 9.72 3.41 -6.81
CA ALA A 210 10.68 4.37 -7.39
C ALA A 210 10.00 5.66 -7.88
N LEU A 211 8.81 5.55 -8.49
CA LEU A 211 8.03 6.70 -8.95
C LEU A 211 7.59 7.59 -7.78
N GLN A 212 7.13 7.01 -6.68
CA GLN A 212 6.76 7.74 -5.46
C GLN A 212 7.93 8.59 -4.93
N TYR A 213 9.14 8.04 -4.88
CA TYR A 213 10.32 8.81 -4.45
C TYR A 213 10.72 9.90 -5.45
N ARG A 214 10.59 9.66 -6.76
CA ARG A 214 10.82 10.71 -7.77
C ARG A 214 9.82 11.86 -7.63
N GLN A 215 8.55 11.54 -7.36
CA GLN A 215 7.52 12.56 -7.12
C GLN A 215 7.77 13.31 -5.81
N PHE A 216 8.23 12.62 -4.76
CA PHE A 216 8.66 13.24 -3.51
C PHE A 216 9.77 14.27 -3.73
N CYS A 217 10.83 13.91 -4.48
CA CYS A 217 11.96 14.79 -4.78
C CYS A 217 11.61 15.97 -5.69
N ARG A 218 10.45 15.96 -6.34
CA ARG A 218 9.96 17.09 -7.16
C ARG A 218 9.14 18.09 -6.37
N ARG A 219 8.86 17.83 -5.09
CA ARG A 219 8.08 18.77 -4.27
C ARG A 219 8.89 20.02 -3.96
N PRO A 220 8.29 21.23 -3.95
CA PRO A 220 9.02 22.50 -3.85
C PRO A 220 9.72 22.69 -2.50
N TRP A 221 9.25 22.01 -1.46
CA TRP A 221 9.79 22.05 -0.10
C TRP A 221 10.79 20.92 0.19
N ASN A 222 11.15 20.12 -0.81
CA ASN A 222 12.10 19.01 -0.67
C ASN A 222 13.41 19.31 -1.40
N ASP A 223 14.53 19.15 -0.70
CA ASP A 223 15.88 19.37 -1.20
C ASP A 223 16.63 18.06 -1.53
N HIS A 224 16.00 16.90 -1.26
CA HIS A 224 16.59 15.61 -1.56
C HIS A 224 16.52 15.25 -3.04
N THR A 225 17.55 14.55 -3.52
CA THR A 225 17.55 13.90 -4.84
C THR A 225 17.31 12.39 -4.71
N PRO A 226 16.64 11.74 -5.70
CA PRO A 226 16.28 10.33 -5.61
C PRO A 226 17.47 9.37 -5.40
N ASP A 227 18.64 9.67 -5.97
CA ASP A 227 19.88 8.89 -5.86
C ASP A 227 20.50 8.94 -4.45
N ARG A 228 20.14 9.95 -3.65
CA ARG A 228 20.58 10.12 -2.26
C ARG A 228 19.61 9.50 -1.25
N LEU A 229 18.44 9.07 -1.70
CA LEU A 229 17.46 8.37 -0.88
C LEU A 229 17.61 6.87 -1.07
N THR A 230 17.34 6.11 -0.01
CA THR A 230 17.23 4.66 -0.12
C THR A 230 15.77 4.25 0.02
N ALA A 231 15.39 3.23 -0.75
CA ALA A 231 14.07 2.63 -0.71
C ALA A 231 14.19 1.11 -0.56
N GLU A 232 13.11 0.51 -0.07
CA GLU A 232 12.99 -0.94 0.04
C GLU A 232 12.27 -1.49 -1.19
N PHE A 233 12.92 -2.43 -1.86
CA PHE A 233 12.41 -3.09 -3.06
C PHE A 233 12.32 -4.58 -2.87
N GLU A 234 11.30 -5.20 -3.43
CA GLU A 234 11.10 -6.64 -3.38
C GLU A 234 11.91 -7.36 -4.44
N CYS A 235 12.38 -8.57 -4.12
CA CYS A 235 13.13 -9.38 -5.06
C CYS A 235 12.26 -9.90 -6.22
N GLU A 236 12.68 -9.62 -7.44
CA GLU A 236 12.05 -9.97 -8.72
C GLU A 236 12.44 -11.39 -9.21
N CYS A 237 12.66 -12.35 -8.31
CA CYS A 237 13.06 -13.71 -8.69
C CYS A 237 11.90 -14.61 -9.12
N GLY A 238 10.65 -14.14 -9.00
CA GLY A 238 9.47 -14.95 -9.35
C GLY A 238 9.22 -16.17 -8.46
N GLY A 239 9.95 -16.32 -7.35
CA GLY A 239 9.73 -17.37 -6.37
C GLY A 239 8.43 -17.13 -5.60
N ARG A 240 7.54 -18.14 -5.56
CA ARG A 240 6.19 -18.04 -4.96
C ARG A 240 6.19 -17.60 -3.50
N ASP A 241 7.21 -18.00 -2.74
CA ASP A 241 7.37 -17.67 -1.32
C ASP A 241 8.59 -16.76 -1.07
N CYS A 242 9.10 -16.10 -2.12
CA CYS A 242 10.18 -15.13 -1.95
C CYS A 242 9.67 -13.90 -1.22
N ARG A 243 10.32 -13.58 -0.08
CA ARG A 243 10.02 -12.40 0.74
C ARG A 243 11.24 -11.51 0.96
N ARG A 244 12.26 -11.67 0.12
CA ARG A 244 13.51 -10.92 0.23
C ARG A 244 13.25 -9.47 -0.20
N VAL A 245 13.66 -8.56 0.65
CA VAL A 245 13.63 -7.11 0.42
C VAL A 245 15.08 -6.61 0.37
N LEU A 246 15.38 -5.77 -0.60
CA LEU A 246 16.68 -5.13 -0.79
C LEU A 246 16.53 -3.64 -0.55
N ARG A 247 17.50 -3.06 0.15
CA ARG A 247 17.61 -1.60 0.30
C ARG A 247 18.56 -1.08 -0.77
N LEU A 248 18.04 -0.29 -1.70
CA LEU A 248 18.76 0.24 -2.86
C LEU A 248 18.49 1.75 -2.99
N PRO A 249 19.26 2.49 -3.80
CA PRO A 249 18.92 3.87 -4.17
C PRO A 249 17.50 3.95 -4.72
N ALA A 250 16.75 5.00 -4.33
CA ALA A 250 15.33 5.09 -4.64
C ALA A 250 15.04 5.30 -6.14
N ASP A 251 16.06 5.69 -6.92
CA ASP A 251 15.99 5.84 -8.37
C ASP A 251 16.38 4.58 -9.15
N HIS A 252 16.74 3.47 -8.48
CA HIS A 252 17.15 2.23 -9.10
C HIS A 252 16.20 1.75 -10.21
N THR A 253 16.75 1.43 -11.39
CA THR A 253 15.98 1.02 -12.58
C THR A 253 16.26 -0.41 -13.06
N GLY A 254 17.34 -1.00 -12.55
CA GLY A 254 17.79 -2.34 -12.90
C GLY A 254 16.87 -3.45 -12.38
N PRO A 255 17.11 -4.71 -12.80
CA PRO A 255 16.48 -5.86 -12.18
C PRO A 255 16.89 -6.01 -10.72
N ILE A 256 15.92 -6.27 -9.83
CA ILE A 256 16.16 -6.34 -8.38
C ILE A 256 16.15 -7.80 -7.93
N ARG A 257 17.32 -8.35 -7.55
CA ARG A 257 17.43 -9.75 -7.14
C ARG A 257 18.26 -9.89 -5.88
N ALA A 258 17.76 -10.69 -4.94
CA ALA A 258 18.52 -11.07 -3.75
C ALA A 258 19.73 -11.92 -4.12
N PRO A 259 20.84 -11.84 -3.37
CA PRO A 259 22.00 -12.69 -3.57
C PRO A 259 21.61 -14.18 -3.62
N GLY A 260 22.13 -14.91 -4.62
CA GLY A 260 21.84 -16.33 -4.82
C GLY A 260 20.54 -16.65 -5.57
N HIS A 261 19.75 -15.64 -5.97
CA HIS A 261 18.53 -15.86 -6.75
C HIS A 261 18.81 -15.76 -8.26
N THR A 262 18.44 -16.80 -9.01
CA THR A 262 18.66 -16.89 -10.46
C THR A 262 17.67 -16.03 -11.24
N PRO A 263 18.06 -15.47 -12.41
CA PRO A 263 17.12 -14.83 -13.32
C PRO A 263 16.03 -15.78 -13.79
N VAL A 264 14.78 -15.33 -13.72
CA VAL A 264 13.72 -15.96 -14.48
C VAL A 264 13.83 -15.50 -15.92
N GLY A 265 13.75 -16.41 -16.89
CA GLY A 265 13.77 -16.07 -18.31
C GLY A 265 12.73 -15.00 -18.66
N ASN A 266 13.06 -14.09 -19.57
CA ASN A 266 12.14 -13.04 -20.00
C ASN A 266 10.88 -13.65 -20.61
N VAL A 267 9.75 -13.44 -19.97
CA VAL A 267 8.43 -13.56 -20.59
C VAL A 267 7.80 -12.18 -20.43
N GLY A 268 7.25 -11.64 -21.51
CA GLY A 268 6.60 -10.32 -21.50
C GLY A 268 5.51 -10.22 -20.43
N PRO A 269 5.07 -9.00 -20.08
CA PRO A 269 3.97 -8.83 -19.12
C PRO A 269 2.74 -9.63 -19.60
N PRO A 270 1.98 -10.25 -18.67
CA PRO A 270 0.70 -10.87 -19.03
C PRO A 270 -0.22 -9.80 -19.65
N ALA A 271 -0.94 -10.22 -20.69
CA ALA A 271 -1.88 -9.39 -21.46
C ALA A 271 -3.11 -9.01 -20.63
#